data_AF-A0A5B8VFF9-F1
#
_entry.id   AF-A0A5B8VFF9-F1
#
_cell.length_a   1.000
_cell.length_b   1.000
_cell.length_c   1.000
_cell.angle_alpha   90.00
_cell.angle_beta   90.00
_cell.angle_gamma   90.00
#
_symmetry.space_group_name_H-M   'P 1'
#
loop_
_entity.id
_entity.type
_entity.pdbx_description
1 polymer ?
#
loop_
_entity_poly.entity_id
_entity_poly.type
_entity_poly.pdbx_seq_one_letter_code
_entity_poly.pdbx_strand_id
1 'polypeptide(L)' 'MANANWLDLLKFRVSYGMMGNDDIGNYTARSYYTAQNLLGISGLVKGNLGNESLMWERVSKANIV' A
#
# COMPACT_ATOMS: atom_id res chain seq x y z
N MET A 1 -16.65 8.16 39.57
CA MET A 1 -17.92 8.41 38.85
C MET A 1 -19.02 8.21 39.86
N ALA A 2 -19.59 9.32 40.34
CA ALA A 2 -20.49 9.37 41.48
C ALA A 2 -21.95 9.35 41.01
N ASN A 3 -22.80 8.57 41.68
CA ASN A 3 -24.26 8.59 41.59
C ASN A 3 -24.94 8.09 40.29
N ALA A 4 -24.29 7.23 39.51
CA ALA A 4 -24.90 6.56 38.35
C ALA A 4 -25.12 5.07 38.63
N ASN A 5 -26.08 4.74 39.49
CA ASN A 5 -26.39 3.35 39.89
C ASN A 5 -27.03 2.50 38.77
N TRP A 6 -27.25 3.09 37.58
CA TRP A 6 -27.87 2.46 36.41
C TRP A 6 -26.87 2.10 35.29
N LEU A 7 -25.59 2.48 35.44
CA LEU A 7 -24.59 2.36 34.39
C LEU A 7 -23.39 1.56 34.88
N ASP A 8 -23.26 0.34 34.37
CA ASP A 8 -22.21 -0.59 34.79
C ASP A 8 -20.85 -0.30 34.11
N LEU A 9 -20.87 0.11 32.83
CA LEU A 9 -19.65 0.39 32.08
C LEU A 9 -19.89 1.40 30.94
N LEU A 10 -19.07 2.44 30.90
CA LEU A 10 -18.95 3.35 29.76
C LEU A 10 -17.51 3.34 29.27
N LYS A 11 -17.33 3.01 27.99
CA LYS A 11 -16.01 3.02 27.35
C LYS A 11 -16.05 3.83 26.07
N PHE A 12 -15.19 4.83 26.01
CA PHE A 12 -14.96 5.67 24.84
C PHE A 12 -13.55 5.41 24.32
N ARG A 13 -13.39 5.33 22.99
CA ARG A 13 -12.12 5.12 22.30
C ARG A 13 -11.99 6.08 21.12
N VAL A 14 -10.82 6.68 20.99
CA VAL A 14 -10.40 7.44 19.82
C VAL A 14 -9.06 6.88 19.36
N SER A 15 -8.89 6.72 18.05
CA SER A 15 -7.60 6.34 17.46
C SER A 15 -7.34 7.09 16.16
N TYR A 16 -6.07 7.35 15.89
CA TYR A 16 -5.59 7.84 14.60
C TYR A 16 -4.35 7.05 14.21
N GLY A 17 -4.25 6.63 12.97
CA GLY A 17 -3.12 5.84 12.47
C GLY A 17 -2.87 6.07 11.00
N MET A 18 -1.61 5.87 10.59
CA MET A 18 -1.20 5.85 9.20
C MET A 18 -0.84 4.41 8.82
N MET A 19 -1.30 3.98 7.66
CA MET A 19 -1.01 2.67 7.08
C MET A 19 -0.42 2.88 5.69
N GLY A 20 0.32 1.89 5.19
CA GLY A 20 0.81 1.91 3.82
C GLY A 20 0.58 0.58 3.11
N ASN A 21 0.68 0.61 1.79
CA ASN A 21 0.55 -0.54 0.92
C ASN A 21 1.72 -0.62 -0.06
N ASP A 22 2.19 -1.83 -0.32
CA ASP A 22 3.25 -2.20 -1.28
C ASP A 22 2.81 -3.31 -2.23
N ASP A 23 1.50 -3.45 -2.48
CA ASP A 23 0.92 -4.46 -3.37
C ASP A 23 1.22 -4.16 -4.86
N ILE A 24 2.51 -4.16 -5.19
CA ILE A 24 3.08 -3.94 -6.50
C ILE A 24 4.22 -4.94 -6.76
N GLY A 25 4.51 -5.22 -8.02
CA GLY A 25 5.54 -6.19 -8.40
C GLY A 25 6.97 -5.76 -8.05
N ASN A 26 7.87 -6.75 -7.96
CA ASN A 26 9.30 -6.52 -7.77
C ASN A 26 9.92 -5.74 -8.94
N TYR A 27 10.93 -4.92 -8.64
CA TYR A 27 11.70 -4.12 -9.61
C TYR A 27 10.90 -3.14 -10.46
N THR A 28 9.63 -2.88 -10.12
CA THR A 28 8.73 -1.96 -10.85
C THR A 28 9.26 -0.52 -10.94
N ALA A 29 10.10 -0.09 -9.99
CA ALA A 29 10.76 1.21 -10.05
C ALA A 29 11.81 1.35 -11.17
N ARG A 30 12.41 0.24 -11.64
CA ARG A 30 13.51 0.26 -12.61
C ARG A 30 13.00 -0.05 -14.00
N SER A 31 13.50 0.63 -15.02
CA SER A 31 13.25 0.23 -16.41
C SER A 31 14.14 -0.97 -16.76
N TYR A 32 13.56 -2.01 -17.36
CA TYR A 32 14.31 -3.18 -17.83
C TYR A 32 13.85 -3.66 -19.21
N TYR A 33 14.67 -4.51 -19.82
CA TYR A 33 14.37 -5.20 -21.08
C TYR A 33 14.17 -6.69 -20.79
N THR A 34 13.31 -7.34 -21.57
CA THR A 34 13.09 -8.78 -21.55
C THR A 34 13.43 -9.37 -22.91
N ALA A 35 13.93 -10.60 -22.92
CA ALA A 35 14.15 -11.34 -24.14
C ALA A 35 12.81 -11.77 -24.75
N GLN A 36 12.69 -11.62 -26.06
CA GLN A 36 11.53 -12.07 -26.82
C GLN A 36 12.00 -12.72 -28.11
N ASN A 37 11.38 -13.84 -28.46
CA ASN A 37 11.57 -14.48 -29.76
C ASN A 37 10.39 -14.15 -30.68
N LEU A 38 10.68 -13.81 -31.92
CA LEU A 38 9.67 -13.66 -32.97
C LEU A 38 10.16 -14.39 -34.23
N LEU A 39 9.42 -15.42 -34.64
CA LEU A 39 9.69 -16.20 -35.86
C LEU A 39 11.12 -16.74 -35.93
N GLY A 40 11.67 -17.20 -34.78
CA GLY A 40 13.02 -17.74 -34.71
C GLY A 40 14.12 -16.70 -34.50
N ILE A 41 13.80 -15.40 -34.55
CA ILE A 41 14.74 -14.32 -34.25
C ILE A 41 14.58 -13.91 -32.79
N SER A 42 15.66 -13.99 -32.02
CA SER A 42 15.70 -13.54 -30.63
C SER A 42 16.13 -12.07 -30.56
N GLY A 43 15.42 -11.27 -29.78
CA GLY A 43 15.72 -9.86 -29.53
C GLY A 43 15.36 -9.45 -28.11
N LEU A 44 15.71 -8.22 -27.76
CA LEU A 44 15.29 -7.60 -26.50
C LEU A 44 14.18 -6.60 -26.77
N VAL A 45 13.13 -6.65 -25.97
CA VAL A 45 12.05 -5.66 -25.96
C VAL A 45 11.95 -5.02 -24.59
N LYS A 46 11.43 -3.80 -24.52
CA LYS A 46 11.25 -3.11 -23.25
C LYS A 46 10.21 -3.88 -22.40
N GLY A 47 10.61 -4.28 -21.20
CA GLY A 47 9.79 -5.09 -20.30
C GLY A 47 8.89 -4.26 -19.40
N ASN A 48 9.30 -3.03 -19.05
CA ASN A 48 8.47 -2.06 -18.34
C ASN A 48 8.94 -0.62 -18.57
N LEU A 49 8.21 0.33 -18.01
CA LEU A 49 8.64 1.72 -17.81
C LEU A 49 8.84 1.93 -16.32
N GLY A 50 10.09 2.13 -15.90
CA GLY A 50 10.43 2.41 -14.51
C GLY A 50 9.95 3.79 -14.07
N ASN A 51 9.85 3.97 -12.75
CA ASN A 51 9.49 5.22 -12.10
C ASN A 51 10.39 5.44 -10.88
N GLU A 52 11.32 6.39 -10.98
CA GLU A 52 12.25 6.74 -9.90
C GLU A 52 11.56 7.43 -8.70
N SER A 53 10.34 7.92 -8.91
CA SER A 53 9.52 8.55 -7.86
C SER A 53 8.55 7.58 -7.18
N LEU A 54 8.64 6.27 -7.48
CA LEU A 54 7.80 5.25 -6.85
C LEU A 54 7.99 5.28 -5.33
N MET A 55 6.88 5.29 -4.59
CA MET A 55 6.85 5.37 -3.14
C MET A 55 5.68 4.58 -2.56
N TRP A 56 5.72 4.36 -1.24
CA TRP A 56 4.62 3.75 -0.49
C TRP A 56 3.31 4.52 -0.68
N GLU A 57 2.24 3.79 -0.99
CA GLU A 57 0.89 4.32 -0.82
C GLU A 57 0.64 4.57 0.66
N ARG A 58 0.00 5.69 1.02
CA ARG A 58 -0.24 6.09 2.41
C ARG A 58 -1.72 6.37 2.64
N VAL A 59 -2.28 5.75 3.66
CA VAL A 59 -3.67 5.93 4.11
C VAL A 59 -3.66 6.40 5.56
N SER A 60 -4.34 7.51 5.84
CA SER A 60 -4.53 8.02 7.20
C SER A 60 -5.95 7.74 7.67
N LYS A 61 -6.11 7.15 8.86
CA LYS A 61 -7.43 6.74 9.38
C LYS A 61 -7.62 7.22 10.81
N ALA A 62 -8.75 7.89 11.04
CA ALA A 62 -9.26 8.24 12.37
C ALA A 62 -10.47 7.34 12.70
N ASN A 63 -10.57 6.88 13.96
CA ASN A 63 -11.74 6.17 14.47
C ASN A 63 -12.18 6.75 15.81
N ILE A 64 -13.49 6.78 16.03
CA ILE A 64 -14.12 7.23 17.28
C ILE A 64 -15.24 6.20 17.57
N VAL A 65 -15.17 5.53 18.72
CA VAL A 65 -16.09 4.43 19.11
C VAL A 65 -16.35 4.46 20.61
#